data_AF-A0AAC9EUY5-F1
#
_entry.id   AF-A0AAC9EUY5-F1
#
_cell.length_a   1.000
_cell.length_b   1.000
_cell.length_c   1.000
_cell.angle_alpha   90.00
_cell.angle_beta   90.00
_cell.angle_gamma   90.00
#
_symmetry.space_group_name_H-M   'P 1'
#
loop_
_entity.id
_entity.type
_entity.pdbx_description
1 polymer ?
#
loop_
_entity_poly.entity_id
_entity_poly.type
_entity_poly.pdbx_seq_one_letter_code
_entity_poly.pdbx_strand_id
1 'polypeptide(L)'
;MTMLAKVLLKRRKSYYQQLNLASQSMEITPWLLQFATAVIEAQKNTLAYIEFIINKSKLMDQVRGQLNSRQEKALLRMFKEGPEGFQGGLSAANYIALTGATTATTTRDLQGLVEKGVLTRDGIRKATRYYLAINLSQIETITVTDIL
;
A
#
# COMPACT_ATOMS: atom_id res chain seq x y z
N MET A 1 14.87 -7.32 -6.70
CA MET A 1 14.24 -8.56 -6.20
C MET A 1 12.87 -8.70 -6.83
N THR A 2 12.57 -9.83 -7.46
CA THR A 2 11.23 -10.11 -8.02
C THR A 2 10.23 -10.35 -6.90
N MET A 3 8.95 -10.01 -7.11
CA MET A 3 7.91 -10.13 -6.07
C MET A 3 7.68 -11.58 -5.62
N LEU A 4 7.91 -12.55 -6.52
CA LEU A 4 7.89 -13.98 -6.21
C LEU A 4 8.92 -14.36 -5.13
N ALA A 5 10.15 -13.85 -5.24
CA ALA A 5 11.20 -14.12 -4.25
C ALA A 5 10.83 -13.57 -2.86
N LYS A 6 10.17 -12.40 -2.81
CA LYS A 6 9.72 -11.76 -1.56
C LYS A 6 8.63 -12.58 -0.84
N VAL A 7 7.65 -13.11 -1.59
CA VAL A 7 6.57 -13.95 -1.05
C VAL A 7 7.12 -15.29 -0.55
N LEU A 8 7.98 -15.94 -1.33
CA LEU A 8 8.63 -17.19 -0.93
C LEU A 8 9.49 -17.04 0.33
N LEU A 9 10.22 -15.92 0.47
CA LEU A 9 11.02 -15.65 1.67
C LEU A 9 10.15 -15.53 2.94
N LYS A 10 8.99 -14.87 2.83
CA LYS A 10 8.03 -14.68 3.93
C LYS A 10 7.42 -16.01 4.40
N ARG A 11 7.25 -16.97 3.48
CA ARG A 11 6.67 -18.31 3.74
C ARG A 11 7.71 -19.42 3.92
N ARG A 12 9.01 -19.10 3.99
CA ARG A 12 10.13 -20.07 4.04
C ARG A 12 9.90 -21.22 5.03
N LYS A 13 9.41 -20.93 6.24
CA LYS A 13 9.23 -21.93 7.29
C LYS A 13 8.16 -22.96 6.93
N SER A 14 7.01 -22.50 6.41
CA SER A 14 5.91 -23.35 5.95
C SER A 14 6.28 -24.14 4.69
N TYR A 15 7.01 -23.52 3.76
CA TYR A 15 7.51 -24.15 2.54
C TYR A 15 8.37 -25.40 2.82
N TYR A 16 9.36 -25.28 3.72
CA TYR A 16 10.21 -26.43 4.09
C TYR A 16 9.49 -27.48 4.95
N GLN A 17 8.53 -27.06 5.77
CA GLN A 17 7.75 -27.98 6.60
C GLN A 17 6.85 -28.87 5.75
N GLN A 18 6.23 -28.30 4.70
CA GLN A 18 5.44 -29.08 3.75
C GLN A 18 6.28 -29.94 2.81
N LEU A 19 7.47 -29.47 2.40
CA LEU A 19 8.40 -30.28 1.62
C LEU A 19 8.84 -31.54 2.40
N ASN A 20 9.06 -31.42 3.70
CA ASN A 20 9.42 -32.54 4.57
C ASN A 20 8.25 -33.54 4.71
N LEU A 21 7.01 -33.06 4.85
CA LEU A 21 5.81 -33.91 4.88
C LEU A 21 5.51 -34.60 3.54
N ALA A 22 5.73 -33.91 2.42
CA ALA A 22 5.53 -34.47 1.07
C ALA A 22 6.58 -35.56 0.75
N SER A 23 7.82 -35.42 1.24
CA SER A 23 8.88 -36.42 1.07
C SER A 23 8.60 -37.75 1.79
N GLN A 24 7.60 -37.80 2.68
CA GLN A 24 7.22 -39.00 3.44
C GLN A 24 5.96 -39.71 2.92
N SER A 25 5.14 -39.04 2.10
CA SER A 25 3.80 -39.52 1.71
C SER A 25 3.59 -39.73 0.20
N MET A 26 4.54 -39.35 -0.67
CA MET A 26 4.36 -39.24 -2.13
C MET A 26 3.20 -38.32 -2.59
N GLU A 27 2.52 -37.64 -1.67
CA GLU A 27 1.42 -36.72 -1.96
C GLU A 27 1.95 -35.29 -2.20
N ILE A 28 2.12 -34.91 -3.46
CA ILE A 28 2.64 -33.59 -3.86
C ILE A 28 1.55 -32.50 -3.93
N THR A 29 0.27 -32.89 -3.91
CA THR A 29 -0.88 -32.00 -4.09
C THR A 29 -0.90 -30.81 -3.11
N PRO A 30 -0.66 -30.98 -1.79
CA PRO A 30 -0.65 -29.84 -0.85
C PRO A 30 0.44 -28.81 -1.17
N TRP A 31 1.61 -29.28 -1.62
CA TRP A 31 2.72 -28.41 -1.99
C TRP A 31 2.41 -27.63 -3.27
N LEU A 32 1.84 -28.29 -4.29
CA LEU A 32 1.41 -27.62 -5.53
C LEU A 32 0.36 -26.54 -5.26
N LEU A 33 -0.60 -26.80 -4.38
CA LEU A 33 -1.62 -25.82 -4.00
C LEU A 33 -1.02 -24.59 -3.29
N GLN A 34 -0.07 -24.79 -2.36
CA GLN A 34 0.64 -23.67 -1.74
C GLN A 34 1.49 -22.88 -2.73
N PHE A 35 2.15 -23.57 -3.67
CA PHE A 35 2.94 -22.92 -4.71
C PHE A 35 2.05 -22.08 -5.64
N ALA A 36 0.95 -22.65 -6.15
CA ALA A 36 -0.01 -21.94 -6.99
C ALA A 36 -0.58 -20.71 -6.28
N THR A 37 -0.94 -20.85 -5.00
CA THR A 37 -1.41 -19.74 -4.16
C THR A 37 -0.35 -18.63 -4.06
N ALA A 38 0.91 -18.98 -3.80
CA ALA A 38 2.00 -18.01 -3.70
C ALA A 38 2.27 -17.29 -5.03
N VAL A 39 2.15 -17.99 -6.17
CA VAL A 39 2.28 -17.39 -7.50
C VAL A 39 1.15 -16.39 -7.77
N ILE A 40 -0.09 -16.76 -7.48
CA ILE A 40 -1.25 -15.88 -7.65
C ILE A 40 -1.12 -14.64 -6.75
N GLU A 41 -0.73 -14.81 -5.49
CA GLU A 41 -0.48 -13.70 -4.57
C GLU A 41 0.63 -12.76 -5.09
N ALA A 42 1.71 -13.31 -5.66
CA ALA A 42 2.79 -12.52 -6.24
C ALA A 42 2.34 -11.71 -7.47
N GLN A 43 1.51 -12.29 -8.34
CA GLN A 43 0.94 -11.59 -9.50
C GLN A 43 0.05 -10.44 -9.04
N LYS A 44 -0.85 -10.70 -8.08
CA LYS A 44 -1.74 -9.71 -7.47
C LYS A 44 -0.98 -8.54 -6.86
N ASN A 45 0.03 -8.82 -6.04
CA ASN A 45 0.87 -7.78 -5.45
C ASN A 45 1.62 -6.95 -6.51
N THR A 46 2.01 -7.57 -7.62
CA THR A 46 2.65 -6.87 -8.74
C THR A 46 1.67 -5.92 -9.41
N LEU A 47 0.43 -6.37 -9.68
CA LEU A 47 -0.62 -5.52 -10.25
C LEU A 47 -0.95 -4.33 -9.35
N ALA A 48 -1.11 -4.55 -8.04
CA ALA A 48 -1.34 -3.45 -7.08
C ALA A 48 -0.21 -2.42 -7.09
N TYR A 49 1.04 -2.86 -7.21
CA TYR A 49 2.19 -1.96 -7.33
C TYR A 49 2.17 -1.16 -8.64
N ILE A 50 1.82 -1.79 -9.75
CA ILE A 50 1.72 -1.12 -11.05
C ILE A 50 0.61 -0.06 -11.00
N GLU A 51 -0.58 -0.41 -10.53
CA GLU A 51 -1.68 0.54 -10.35
C GLU A 51 -1.29 1.70 -9.44
N PHE A 52 -0.62 1.40 -8.32
CA PHE A 52 -0.13 2.43 -7.40
C PHE A 52 0.83 3.40 -8.08
N ILE A 53 1.78 2.91 -8.88
CA ILE A 53 2.73 3.76 -9.61
C ILE A 53 2.01 4.62 -10.66
N ILE A 54 1.07 4.03 -11.41
CA ILE A 54 0.27 4.77 -12.41
C ILE A 54 -0.54 5.88 -11.72
N ASN A 55 -1.25 5.55 -10.64
CA ASN A 55 -2.05 6.51 -9.88
C ASN A 55 -1.19 7.60 -9.24
N LYS A 56 -0.04 7.24 -8.65
CA LYS A 56 0.95 8.21 -8.15
C LYS A 56 1.38 9.17 -9.25
N SER A 57 1.72 8.65 -10.43
CA SER A 57 2.17 9.48 -11.54
C SER A 57 1.06 10.43 -12.00
N LYS A 58 -0.16 9.93 -12.20
CA LYS A 58 -1.32 10.76 -12.59
C LYS A 58 -1.61 11.86 -11.57
N LEU A 59 -1.66 11.50 -10.28
CA LEU A 59 -1.95 12.45 -9.22
C LEU A 59 -0.87 13.54 -9.12
N MET A 60 0.40 13.15 -9.13
CA MET A 60 1.52 14.10 -9.05
C MET A 60 1.61 15.00 -10.29
N ASP A 61 1.24 14.48 -11.46
CA ASP A 61 1.19 15.27 -12.69
C ASP A 61 0.06 16.30 -12.66
N GLN A 62 -1.13 15.91 -12.20
CA GLN A 62 -2.30 16.79 -12.06
C GLN A 62 -2.02 18.04 -11.20
N VAL A 63 -1.20 17.90 -10.15
CA VAL A 63 -0.88 18.99 -9.22
C VAL A 63 0.53 19.55 -9.37
N ARG A 64 1.22 19.23 -10.47
CA ARG A 64 2.56 19.72 -10.76
C ARG A 64 2.57 21.25 -10.75
N GLY A 65 3.50 21.85 -10.01
CA GLY A 65 3.64 23.30 -9.86
C GLY A 65 2.56 23.99 -9.02
N GLN A 66 1.56 23.25 -8.50
CA GLN A 66 0.49 23.80 -7.66
C GLN A 66 0.70 23.54 -6.17
N LEU A 67 1.68 22.71 -5.83
CA LEU A 67 2.03 22.36 -4.45
C LEU A 67 3.13 23.26 -3.93
N ASN A 68 3.01 23.64 -2.66
CA ASN A 68 4.16 24.17 -1.94
C ASN A 68 5.09 23.04 -1.50
N SER A 69 6.32 23.40 -1.11
CA SER A 69 7.36 22.42 -0.73
C SER A 69 6.98 21.52 0.45
N ARG A 70 6.14 22.00 1.38
CA ARG A 70 5.67 21.21 2.53
C ARG A 70 4.64 20.17 2.12
N GLN A 71 3.69 20.58 1.27
CA GLN A 71 2.67 19.71 0.71
C GLN A 71 3.31 18.60 -0.12
N GLU A 72 4.24 18.95 -1.02
CA GLU A 72 4.97 17.98 -1.82
C GLU A 72 5.75 16.98 -0.95
N LYS A 73 6.47 17.47 0.07
CA LYS A 73 7.18 16.61 1.04
C LYS A 73 6.23 15.62 1.74
N ALA A 74 5.05 16.07 2.16
CA ALA A 74 4.06 15.22 2.81
C ALA A 74 3.53 14.13 1.87
N LEU A 75 3.20 14.47 0.64
CA LEU A 75 2.73 13.50 -0.35
C LEU A 75 3.81 12.47 -0.68
N LEU A 76 5.04 12.91 -0.95
CA LEU A 76 6.16 11.99 -1.22
C LEU A 76 6.40 11.03 -0.06
N ARG A 77 6.25 11.51 1.19
CA ARG A 77 6.32 10.66 2.38
C ARG A 77 5.19 9.65 2.42
N MET A 78 3.94 10.03 2.12
CA MET A 78 2.81 9.10 2.08
C MET A 78 2.98 8.06 0.98
N PHE A 79 3.39 8.48 -0.22
CA PHE A 79 3.65 7.58 -1.35
C PHE A 79 4.80 6.59 -1.11
N LYS A 80 5.69 6.87 -0.15
CA LYS A 80 6.78 5.95 0.22
C LYS A 80 6.27 4.67 0.88
N GLU A 81 5.08 4.69 1.46
CA GLU A 81 4.46 3.51 2.09
C GLU A 81 3.97 2.47 1.07
N GLY A 82 3.88 2.84 -0.20
CA GLY A 82 3.44 1.93 -1.26
C GLY A 82 1.93 1.67 -1.25
N PRO A 83 1.48 0.57 -1.90
CA PRO A 83 0.07 0.25 -2.05
C PRO A 83 -0.68 0.03 -0.72
N GLU A 84 0.03 -0.34 0.35
CA GLU A 84 -0.56 -0.52 1.68
C GLU A 84 -1.01 0.82 2.32
N GLY A 85 -0.51 1.94 1.79
CA GLY A 85 -0.88 3.28 2.23
C GLY A 85 -0.30 3.69 3.58
N PHE A 86 -0.54 4.95 3.96
CA PHE A 86 -0.06 5.50 5.23
C PHE A 86 -0.90 4.96 6.38
N GLN A 87 -0.35 3.98 7.11
CA GLN A 87 -1.04 3.27 8.18
C GLN A 87 -1.63 4.22 9.23
N GLY A 88 -2.91 4.03 9.55
CA GLY A 88 -3.67 4.89 10.46
C GLY A 88 -3.99 6.29 9.95
N GLY A 89 -3.65 6.60 8.68
CA GLY A 89 -3.89 7.88 8.04
C GLY A 89 -2.99 9.01 8.54
N LEU A 90 -2.71 9.96 7.66
CA LEU A 90 -1.93 11.14 8.03
C LEU A 90 -2.76 12.01 8.99
N SER A 91 -2.22 12.33 10.16
CA SER A 91 -2.81 13.31 11.07
C SER A 91 -2.19 14.70 10.89
N ALA A 92 -2.84 15.74 11.41
CA ALA A 92 -2.24 17.08 11.48
C ALA A 92 -0.91 17.07 12.28
N ALA A 93 -0.83 16.27 13.36
CA ALA A 93 0.41 16.13 14.13
C ALA A 93 1.53 15.49 13.31
N ASN A 94 1.23 14.46 12.50
CA ASN A 94 2.20 13.86 11.60
C ASN A 94 2.71 14.87 10.56
N TYR A 95 1.81 15.70 10.02
CA TYR A 95 2.18 16.74 9.06
C TYR A 95 3.11 17.77 9.70
N ILE A 96 2.75 18.29 10.89
CA ILE A 96 3.59 19.23 11.65
C ILE A 96 4.98 18.63 11.91
N ALA A 97 5.04 17.39 12.41
CA ALA A 97 6.31 16.71 12.69
C ALA A 97 7.17 16.53 11.43
N LEU A 98 6.53 16.33 10.26
CA LEU A 98 7.23 16.15 9.00
C LEU A 98 7.72 17.48 8.39
N THR A 99 6.94 18.55 8.50
CA THR A 99 7.18 19.80 7.76
C THR A 99 7.65 20.97 8.63
N GLY A 100 7.54 20.87 9.96
CA GLY A 100 7.81 21.97 10.90
C GLY A 100 6.83 23.13 10.81
N ALA A 101 5.65 22.93 10.20
CA ALA A 101 4.66 23.98 10.04
C ALA A 101 3.91 24.28 11.35
N THR A 102 3.44 25.51 11.51
CA THR A 102 2.53 25.85 12.61
C THR A 102 1.15 25.24 12.39
N THR A 103 0.36 25.09 13.45
CA THR A 103 -1.00 24.50 13.39
C THR A 103 -1.91 25.19 12.38
N ALA A 104 -1.87 26.53 12.32
CA ALA A 104 -2.67 27.30 11.37
C ALA A 104 -2.25 27.00 9.91
N THR A 105 -0.93 26.96 9.66
CA THR A 105 -0.38 26.63 8.34
C THR A 105 -0.68 25.18 7.94
N THR A 106 -0.57 24.23 8.87
CA THR A 106 -0.92 22.83 8.62
C THR A 106 -2.39 22.66 8.25
N THR A 107 -3.29 23.35 8.94
CA THR A 107 -4.73 23.29 8.64
C THR A 107 -5.00 23.80 7.22
N ARG A 108 -4.40 24.94 6.85
CA ARG A 108 -4.52 25.51 5.50
C ARG A 108 -3.90 24.62 4.42
N ASP A 109 -2.70 24.08 4.67
CA ASP A 109 -2.00 23.21 3.72
C ASP A 109 -2.81 21.92 3.47
N LEU A 110 -3.31 21.27 4.52
CA LEU A 110 -4.09 20.04 4.43
C LEU A 110 -5.46 20.28 3.76
N GLN A 111 -6.14 21.37 4.12
CA GLN A 111 -7.38 21.76 3.45
C GLN A 111 -7.13 22.01 1.95
N GLY A 112 -6.07 22.73 1.60
CA GLY A 112 -5.72 22.98 0.21
C GLY A 112 -5.33 21.73 -0.58
N LEU A 113 -4.88 20.65 0.09
CA LEU A 113 -4.65 19.34 -0.54
C LEU A 113 -5.97 18.57 -0.76
N VAL A 114 -6.94 18.72 0.15
CA VAL A 114 -8.28 18.15 -0.01
C VAL A 114 -9.04 18.86 -1.13
N GLU A 115 -9.00 20.19 -1.18
CA GLU A 115 -9.65 20.99 -2.23
C GLU A 115 -9.10 20.68 -3.64
N LYS A 116 -7.80 20.34 -3.74
CA LYS A 116 -7.17 19.89 -4.99
C LYS A 116 -7.50 18.44 -5.35
N GLY A 117 -8.26 17.72 -4.52
CA GLY A 117 -8.58 16.31 -4.72
C GLY A 117 -7.37 15.38 -4.54
N VAL A 118 -6.30 15.81 -3.87
CA VAL A 118 -5.09 15.01 -3.65
C VAL A 118 -5.22 14.13 -2.42
N LEU A 119 -5.89 14.65 -1.39
CA LEU A 119 -6.18 13.93 -0.17
C LEU A 119 -7.69 13.82 0.04
N THR A 120 -8.13 12.68 0.54
CA THR A 120 -9.45 12.52 1.16
C THR A 120 -9.33 12.73 2.66
N ARG A 121 -10.36 13.33 3.26
CA ARG A 121 -10.45 13.57 4.69
C ARG A 121 -11.49 12.64 5.28
N ASP A 122 -11.11 11.91 6.33
CA ASP A 122 -11.99 11.08 7.13
C ASP A 122 -11.96 11.52 8.61
N GLY A 123 -13.08 11.34 9.31
CA GLY A 123 -13.23 11.69 10.72
C GLY A 123 -13.41 13.18 11.03
N ILE A 124 -13.57 13.47 12.33
CA ILE A 124 -13.96 14.79 12.84
C ILE A 124 -12.94 15.29 13.89
N ARG A 125 -12.58 16.58 13.81
CA ARG A 125 -11.67 17.28 14.76
C ARG A 125 -10.38 16.49 15.02
N LYS A 126 -10.11 16.09 16.28
CA LYS A 126 -8.89 15.38 16.70
C LYS A 126 -8.76 13.98 16.09
N ALA A 127 -9.87 13.38 15.66
CA ALA A 127 -9.86 12.09 14.98
C ALA A 127 -9.67 12.21 13.46
N THR A 128 -9.46 13.42 12.92
CA THR A 128 -9.32 13.62 11.47
C THR A 128 -8.07 12.93 10.94
N ARG A 129 -8.25 12.12 9.90
CA ARG A 129 -7.21 11.43 9.14
C ARG A 129 -7.30 11.79 7.66
N TYR A 130 -6.14 11.85 7.01
CA TYR A 130 -6.02 12.13 5.60
C TYR A 130 -5.38 10.96 4.86
N TYR A 131 -5.93 10.63 3.70
CA TYR A 131 -5.50 9.52 2.85
C TYR A 131 -5.26 10.01 1.43
N LEU A 132 -4.37 9.35 0.69
CA LEU A 132 -4.16 9.65 -0.73
C LEU A 132 -5.44 9.35 -1.51
N ALA A 133 -5.87 10.29 -2.33
CA ALA A 133 -7.03 10.13 -3.20
C ALA A 133 -6.70 9.30 -4.46
N ILE A 134 -6.22 8.07 -4.26
CA ILE A 134 -5.90 7.13 -5.34
C ILE A 134 -6.87 5.95 -5.28
N ASN A 135 -7.35 5.51 -6.45
CA ASN A 135 -8.21 4.33 -6.56
C ASN A 135 -7.31 3.12 -6.84
N LEU A 136 -7.20 2.22 -5.87
CA LEU A 136 -6.55 0.93 -6.04
C LEU A 136 -7.65 -0.12 -6.16
N SER A 137 -7.57 -0.96 -7.19
CA SER A 137 -8.46 -2.11 -7.31
C SER A 137 -8.31 -2.96 -6.04
N GLN A 138 -9.40 -3.22 -5.31
CA GLN A 138 -9.34 -4.15 -4.19
C GLN A 138 -9.07 -5.54 -4.75
N ILE A 139 -7.82 -5.99 -4.65
CA ILE A 139 -7.48 -7.34 -5.07
C ILE A 139 -7.85 -8.28 -3.93
N GLU A 140 -8.98 -8.99 -4.05
CA GLU A 140 -9.44 -9.96 -3.06
C GLU A 140 -8.35 -11.00 -2.75
N THR A 141 -8.26 -11.44 -1.50
CA THR A 141 -7.31 -12.49 -1.10
C THR A 141 -7.86 -13.83 -1.55
N ILE A 142 -7.15 -14.52 -2.45
CA ILE A 142 -7.49 -15.90 -2.82
C ILE A 142 -6.98 -16.83 -1.72
N THR A 143 -7.89 -17.59 -1.14
CA THR A 143 -7.63 -18.71 -0.24
C THR A 143 -7.46 -20.00 -1.05
N VAL A 144 -6.84 -21.03 -0.47
CA VAL A 144 -6.65 -22.34 -1.14
C VAL A 144 -7.99 -22.93 -1.61
N THR A 145 -9.09 -22.57 -0.95
CA THR A 145 -10.47 -22.92 -1.29
C THR A 145 -10.96 -22.34 -2.60
N ASP A 146 -10.39 -21.24 -3.12
CA ASP A 146 -10.82 -20.65 -4.40
C ASP A 146 -10.13 -21.29 -5.62
N ILE A 147 -9.20 -22.23 -5.37
CA ILE A 147 -8.46 -22.99 -6.39
C ILE A 147 -9.07 -24.41 -6.58
N LEU A 148 -9.96 -24.82 -5.67
CA LEU A 148 -10.67 -26.11 -5.69
C LEU A 148 -12.14 -25.91 -6.08
#